data_AF-A0A3B8VR05-F1
#
_entry.id   AF-A0A3B8VR05-F1
#
_cell.length_a   1.000
_cell.length_b   1.000
_cell.length_c   1.000
_cell.angle_alpha   90.00
_cell.angle_beta   90.00
_cell.angle_gamma   90.00
#
_symmetry.space_group_name_H-M   'P 1'
#
loop_
_entity.id
_entity.type
_entity.pdbx_description
1 polymer ?
#
loop_
_entity_poly.entity_id
_entity_poly.type
_entity_poly.pdbx_seq_one_letter_code
_entity_poly.pdbx_strand_id
1 'polypeptide(L)' 'SITPDLTGMAKILAGGLNGGCVTGRAEIIDTIAPGRIAHPGTFNANPLSAAAGVAALELVKNEPIGEIA' A
#
# COMPACT_ATOMS: atom_id res chain seq x y z
N SER A 1 19.27 4.30 9.36
CA SER A 1 18.07 3.81 8.64
C SER A 1 17.90 2.33 8.96
N ILE A 2 16.67 1.86 9.05
CA ILE A 2 16.34 0.43 9.19
C ILE A 2 15.62 0.04 7.90
N THR A 3 16.10 -1.01 7.23
CA THR A 3 15.49 -1.51 5.99
C THR A 3 14.84 -2.85 6.30
N PRO A 4 13.50 -2.92 6.42
CA PRO A 4 12.83 -4.16 6.73
C PRO A 4 12.70 -5.05 5.50
N ASP A 5 12.64 -6.36 5.76
CA ASP A 5 12.44 -7.41 4.77
C ASP A 5 11.06 -7.33 4.12
N LEU A 6 10.07 -7.01 4.94
CA LEU A 6 8.66 -6.82 4.63
C LEU A 6 8.11 -5.63 5.41
N THR A 7 7.21 -4.88 4.79
CA THR A 7 6.48 -3.76 5.38
C THR A 7 4.99 -3.92 5.12
N GLY A 8 4.19 -3.86 6.18
CA GLY A 8 2.73 -3.75 6.09
C GLY A 8 2.30 -2.29 6.14
N MET A 9 1.40 -1.91 5.25
CA MET A 9 0.88 -0.54 5.10
C MET A 9 -0.65 -0.56 5.03
N ALA A 10 -1.29 0.47 5.56
CA ALA A 10 -2.75 0.67 5.55
C ALA A 10 -3.06 2.15 5.87
N LYS A 11 -4.24 2.44 6.42
CA LYS A 11 -4.65 3.78 6.87
C LYS A 11 -4.56 4.79 5.73
N ILE A 12 -3.64 5.76 5.83
CA ILE A 12 -3.45 6.84 4.84
C ILE A 12 -3.14 6.32 3.44
N LEU A 13 -2.58 5.11 3.32
CA LEU A 13 -2.28 4.44 2.05
C LEU A 13 -3.46 4.48 1.07
N ALA A 14 -4.69 4.36 1.56
CA ALA A 14 -5.91 4.28 0.74
C ALA A 14 -6.73 5.59 0.75
N GLY A 15 -6.15 6.70 1.20
CA GLY A 15 -6.80 8.02 1.14
C GLY A 15 -8.13 8.11 1.89
N GLY A 16 -8.25 7.40 3.02
CA GLY A 16 -9.48 7.35 3.82
C GLY A 16 -10.47 6.25 3.42
N LEU A 17 -10.19 5.51 2.34
CA LEU A 17 -10.95 4.33 1.96
C LEU A 17 -10.34 3.03 2.53
N ASN A 18 -10.99 1.90 2.29
CA ASN A 18 -10.49 0.60 2.70
C ASN A 18 -9.31 0.16 1.81
N GLY A 19 -8.18 -0.18 2.43
CA GLY A 19 -7.04 -0.71 1.70
C GLY A 19 -5.84 -1.01 2.59
N GLY A 20 -5.05 -1.97 2.13
CA GLY A 20 -3.80 -2.37 2.74
C GLY A 20 -2.83 -2.88 1.68
N CYS A 21 -1.54 -2.85 2.00
CA CYS A 21 -0.48 -3.35 1.14
C CYS A 21 0.57 -4.04 1.99
N VAL A 22 1.10 -5.15 1.47
CA VAL A 22 2.35 -5.74 1.95
C VAL A 22 3.37 -5.55 0.83
N THR A 23 4.51 -4.95 1.17
CA THR A 23 5.64 -4.72 0.27
C THR A 23 6.92 -5.22 0.90
N GLY A 24 7.99 -5.40 0.14
CA GLY A 24 9.27 -5.85 0.66
C GLY A 24 10.18 -6.37 -0.44
N ARG A 25 11.15 -7.22 -0.07
CA ARG A 25 12.07 -7.81 -1.04
C ARG A 25 11.34 -8.62 -2.10
N ALA A 26 11.76 -8.48 -3.35
CA ALA A 26 11.18 -9.18 -4.50
C ALA A 26 11.17 -10.70 -4.30
N GLU A 27 12.28 -11.28 -3.82
CA GLU A 27 12.39 -12.72 -3.52
C GLU A 27 11.32 -13.25 -2.55
N ILE A 28 10.74 -12.37 -1.70
CA ILE A 28 9.66 -12.69 -0.78
C ILE A 28 8.30 -12.40 -1.43
N ILE A 29 8.10 -11.23 -2.04
CA ILE A 29 6.82 -10.86 -2.67
C ILE A 29 6.48 -11.78 -3.85
N ASP A 30 7.48 -12.18 -4.65
CA ASP A 30 7.33 -13.09 -5.80
C ASP A 30 6.96 -14.52 -5.40
N THR A 31 6.91 -14.84 -4.10
CA THR A 31 6.32 -16.08 -3.60
C THR A 31 4.79 -16.06 -3.66
N ILE A 32 4.18 -14.88 -3.76
CA ILE A 32 2.76 -14.68 -4.04
C ILE A 32 2.52 -14.96 -5.52
N ALA A 33 2.26 -16.24 -5.82
CA ALA A 33 2.07 -16.74 -7.17
C ALA A 33 1.12 -17.94 -7.17
N PRO A 34 0.38 -18.18 -8.27
CA PRO A 34 -0.42 -19.39 -8.43
C PRO A 34 0.42 -20.66 -8.19
N GLY A 35 -0.08 -21.58 -7.36
CA GLY A 35 0.64 -22.81 -7.00
C GLY A 35 1.73 -22.65 -5.92
N ARG A 36 1.97 -21.43 -5.42
CA ARG A 36 2.77 -21.16 -4.22
C ARG A 36 1.87 -20.56 -3.13
N ILE A 37 2.00 -19.27 -2.84
CA ILE A 37 1.12 -18.57 -1.90
C ILE A 37 -0.02 -17.94 -2.70
N ALA A 38 -1.23 -18.49 -2.53
CA ALA A 38 -2.43 -17.90 -3.10
C ALA A 38 -2.79 -16.60 -2.35
N HIS A 39 -3.13 -15.55 -3.11
CA HIS A 39 -3.55 -14.27 -2.56
C HIS A 39 -4.85 -13.76 -3.22
N PRO A 40 -5.97 -14.47 -3.02
CA PRO A 40 -7.27 -14.04 -3.52
C PRO A 40 -7.81 -12.86 -2.71
N GLY A 41 -8.60 -12.02 -3.36
CA GLY A 41 -9.39 -11.01 -2.66
C GLY A 41 -10.36 -10.30 -3.60
N THR A 42 -11.65 -10.32 -3.27
CA THR A 42 -12.73 -9.75 -4.09
C THR A 42 -12.52 -8.25 -4.36
N PHE A 43 -11.96 -7.53 -3.39
CA PHE A 43 -11.77 -6.08 -3.44
C PHE A 43 -10.29 -5.67 -3.41
N ASN A 44 -9.37 -6.62 -3.60
CA ASN A 44 -7.96 -6.31 -3.69
C ASN A 44 -7.72 -5.39 -4.88
N ALA A 45 -6.88 -4.36 -4.68
CA ALA A 45 -6.58 -3.36 -5.70
C ALA A 45 -7.82 -2.71 -6.33
N ASN A 46 -8.92 -2.56 -5.58
CA ASN A 46 -10.10 -1.92 -6.14
C ASN A 46 -9.77 -0.49 -6.63
N PRO A 47 -10.26 -0.09 -7.82
CA PRO A 47 -9.84 1.18 -8.44
C PRO A 47 -10.16 2.42 -7.61
N LEU A 48 -11.24 2.40 -6.82
CA LEU A 48 -11.66 3.55 -6.02
C LEU A 48 -10.67 3.83 -4.87
N SER A 49 -10.30 2.79 -4.11
CA SER A 49 -9.27 2.91 -3.06
C SER A 49 -7.90 3.25 -3.63
N ALA A 50 -7.55 2.73 -4.82
CA ALA A 50 -6.30 3.06 -5.49
C ALA A 50 -6.26 4.54 -5.91
N ALA A 51 -7.33 5.05 -6.52
CA ALA A 51 -7.42 6.45 -6.93
C ALA A 51 -7.38 7.41 -5.71
N ALA A 52 -8.11 7.09 -4.64
CA ALA A 52 -8.07 7.88 -3.41
C ALA A 52 -6.67 7.86 -2.76
N GLY A 53 -6.02 6.69 -2.75
CA GLY A 53 -4.66 6.53 -2.25
C GLY A 53 -3.64 7.36 -3.03
N VAL A 54 -3.69 7.33 -4.38
CA VAL A 54 -2.81 8.13 -5.24
C VAL A 54 -3.00 9.62 -4.95
N ALA A 55 -4.24 10.11 -4.96
CA ALA A 55 -4.53 11.51 -4.71
C ALA A 55 -4.04 11.95 -3.31
N ALA A 56 -4.31 11.16 -2.26
CA ALA A 56 -3.88 11.48 -0.91
C ALA A 56 -2.36 11.49 -0.76
N LEU A 57 -1.66 10.51 -1.34
CA LEU A 57 -0.20 10.44 -1.28
C LEU A 57 0.48 11.54 -2.12
N GLU A 58 -0.15 11.98 -3.22
CA GLU A 58 0.30 13.16 -3.97
C GLU A 58 0.21 14.43 -3.14
N LEU A 59 -0.87 14.62 -2.37
CA LEU A 59 -0.98 15.76 -1.44
C LEU A 59 0.10 15.67 -0.37
N VAL A 60 0.29 14.51 0.28
CA VAL A 60 1.35 14.32 1.29
C VAL A 60 2.74 14.59 0.73
N LYS A 61 2.98 14.25 -0.54
CA LYS A 61 4.28 14.47 -1.19
C LYS A 61 4.55 15.95 -1.49
N ASN A 62 3.52 16.71 -1.86
CA ASN A 62 3.68 18.05 -2.45
C ASN A 62 3.24 19.19 -1.52
N GLU A 63 2.47 18.91 -0.47
CA GLU A 63 1.98 19.90 0.49
C GLU A 63 2.62 19.69 1.87
N PRO A 64 2.77 20.75 2.69
CA PRO A 64 3.46 20.68 3.97
C PRO A 64 2.60 20.02 5.07
N ILE A 65 1.84 18.97 4.76
CA ILE A 65 0.82 18.36 5.65
C ILE A 65 1.40 17.97 7.03
N GLY A 66 2.65 17.51 7.07
CA GLY A 66 3.32 17.12 8.32
C GLY A 66 3.75 18.29 9.22
N GLU A 67 3.73 19.52 8.71
CA GLU A 67 4.13 20.73 9.44
C GLU A 67 2.93 21.50 10.01
N ILE A 68 1.71 21.16 9.55
CA ILE A 68 0.45 21.82 9.96
C ILE A 68 -0.23 21.06 11.12
N ALA A 69 0.32 19.90 11.52
CA ALA A 69 -0.22 19.03 12.57
C ALA A 69 0.30 19.39 13.96
#